data_AF-A0A3D1J3D7-F1
#
_entry.id   AF-A0A3D1J3D7-F1
#
_cell.length_a   1.000
_cell.length_b   1.000
_cell.length_c   1.000
_cell.angle_alpha   90.00
_cell.angle_beta   90.00
_cell.angle_gamma   90.00
#
_symmetry.space_group_name_H-M   'P 1'
#
loop_
_entity.id
_entity.type
_entity.pdbx_description
1 polymer ?
#
loop_
_entity_poly.entity_id
_entity_poly.type
_entity_poly.pdbx_seq_one_letter_code
_entity_poly.pdbx_strand_id
1 'polypeptide(L)'
;LVAKEFIAARDDERGVLVLSQFTGAARELHEALIINPYHIEQGAEALYQALTMPEAEQRERMRSMRARVKDFNVYRWAGRMLLDAARLRQRERITSKIRSQSRGWLR
;
A
#
# COMPACT_ATOMS: atom_id res chain seq x y z
N LEU A 1 -6.04 6.84 3.33
CA LEU A 1 -6.73 6.60 2.05
C LEU A 1 -6.66 7.82 1.14
N VAL A 2 -6.87 9.02 1.69
CA VAL A 2 -6.70 10.32 1.01
C VAL A 2 -5.50 10.42 0.04
N ALA A 3 -4.31 9.95 0.44
CA ALA A 3 -3.15 9.94 -0.47
C ALA A 3 -3.39 9.14 -1.76
N LYS A 4 -3.99 7.95 -1.67
CA LYS A 4 -4.33 7.12 -2.85
C LYS A 4 -5.49 7.70 -3.64
N GLU A 5 -6.44 8.36 -2.98
CA GLU A 5 -7.56 9.06 -3.62
C GLU A 5 -7.08 10.25 -4.45
N PHE A 6 -6.13 11.04 -3.93
CA PHE A 6 -5.48 12.10 -4.69
C PHE A 6 -4.86 11.58 -5.99
N ILE A 7 -4.10 10.49 -5.91
CA ILE A 7 -3.50 9.82 -7.08
C ILE A 7 -4.57 9.29 -8.04
N ALA A 8 -5.64 8.69 -7.51
CA ALA A 8 -6.73 8.14 -8.32
C ALA A 8 -7.55 9.23 -9.03
N ALA A 9 -7.72 10.41 -8.43
CA ALA A 9 -8.57 11.49 -8.95
C ALA A 9 -7.87 12.42 -9.96
N ARG A 10 -6.55 12.31 -10.15
CA ARG A 10 -5.77 13.19 -11.06
C ARG A 10 -5.66 12.63 -12.47
N ASP A 11 -6.73 12.79 -13.25
CA ASP A 11 -6.80 12.32 -14.65
C ASP A 11 -5.83 13.02 -15.61
N ASP A 12 -5.43 14.24 -15.30
CA ASP A 12 -4.45 15.03 -16.05
C ASP A 12 -2.99 14.65 -15.74
N GLU A 13 -2.80 13.68 -14.85
CA GLU A 13 -1.52 13.22 -14.34
C GLU A 13 -0.69 14.31 -13.64
N ARG A 14 -1.28 15.45 -13.27
CA ARG A 14 -0.56 16.56 -12.64
C ARG A 14 -0.70 16.57 -11.12
N GLY A 15 0.19 17.34 -10.50
CA GLY A 15 0.27 17.52 -9.06
C GLY A 15 1.32 16.63 -8.41
N VAL A 16 1.77 17.06 -7.24
CA VAL A 16 2.80 16.38 -6.46
C VAL A 16 2.21 15.92 -5.14
N LEU A 17 2.46 14.66 -4.79
CA LEU A 17 2.10 14.11 -3.49
C LEU A 17 3.28 14.30 -2.53
N VAL A 18 3.10 15.10 -1.49
CA VAL A 18 4.00 15.17 -0.33
C VAL A 18 3.42 14.26 0.75
N LEU A 19 4.24 13.34 1.28
CA LEU A 19 3.74 12.28 2.14
C LEU A 19 4.68 12.01 3.32
N SER A 20 4.09 11.93 4.52
CA SER A 20 4.86 11.55 5.71
C SER A 20 5.35 10.10 5.62
N GLN A 21 6.61 9.88 5.95
CA GLN A 21 7.26 8.56 6.02
C GLN A 21 6.57 7.60 7.02
N PHE A 22 5.82 8.14 7.98
CA PHE A 22 5.11 7.37 9.00
C PHE A 22 3.75 6.86 8.53
N THR A 23 3.30 7.25 7.34
CA THR A 23 2.05 6.74 6.77
C THR A 23 2.25 5.35 6.17
N GLY A 24 1.25 4.48 6.29
CA GLY A 24 1.28 3.18 5.62
C GLY A 24 1.45 3.29 4.10
N ALA A 25 0.93 4.37 3.50
CA ALA A 25 1.02 4.62 2.06
C ALA A 25 2.46 4.93 1.58
N ALA A 26 3.34 5.44 2.44
CA ALA A 26 4.74 5.73 2.08
C ALA A 26 5.53 4.49 1.68
N ARG A 27 5.10 3.30 2.15
CA ARG A 27 5.69 2.02 1.76
C ARG A 27 5.33 1.57 0.34
N GLU A 28 4.32 2.19 -0.26
CA GLU A 28 3.81 1.81 -1.58
C GLU A 28 4.04 2.91 -2.61
N LEU A 29 3.91 4.18 -2.21
CA LEU A 29 3.95 5.36 -3.09
C LEU A 29 5.34 6.02 -3.08
N HIS A 30 6.36 5.32 -3.59
CA HIS A 30 7.75 5.79 -3.50
C HIS A 30 8.08 7.04 -4.32
N GLU A 31 7.29 7.35 -5.36
CA GLU A 31 7.51 8.54 -6.18
C GLU A 31 6.96 9.83 -5.55
N ALA A 32 6.25 9.71 -4.41
CA ALA A 32 5.89 10.86 -3.60
C ALA A 32 7.14 11.51 -2.99
N LEU A 33 7.06 12.80 -2.69
CA LEU A 33 8.07 13.46 -1.86
C LEU A 33 7.87 13.00 -0.41
N ILE A 34 8.68 12.02 0.00
CA ILE A 34 8.62 11.46 1.35
C ILE A 34 9.34 12.38 2.32
N ILE A 35 8.63 12.81 3.37
CA ILE A 35 9.14 13.72 4.39
C ILE A 35 9.07 13.12 5.79
N ASN A 36 9.95 13.58 6.67
CA ASN A 36 9.73 13.49 8.11
C ASN A 36 8.94 14.73 8.56
N PRO A 37 7.68 14.60 9.02
CA PRO A 37 6.87 15.76 9.44
C PRO A 37 7.42 16.52 10.65
N TYR A 38 8.37 15.94 11.39
CA TYR A 38 9.05 16.61 12.51
C TYR A 38 10.28 17.41 12.09
N HIS A 39 10.66 17.37 10.82
CA HIS A 39 11.78 18.14 10.27
C HIS A 39 11.21 19.26 9.38
N ILE A 40 11.06 20.44 9.97
CA ILE A 40 10.32 21.56 9.36
C ILE A 40 11.00 22.04 8.08
N GLU A 41 12.32 22.15 8.08
CA GLU A 41 13.14 22.61 6.98
C GLU A 41 13.05 21.66 5.78
N GLN A 42 13.12 20.35 6.03
CA GLN A 42 12.88 19.34 5.00
C GLN A 42 11.46 19.44 4.44
N GLY A 43 10.46 19.67 5.30
CA GLY A 43 9.08 19.87 4.89
C GLY A 43 8.90 21.10 4.00
N ALA A 44 9.55 22.21 4.35
CA ALA A 44 9.54 23.44 3.58
C ALA A 44 10.19 23.25 2.20
N GLU A 45 11.35 22.58 2.15
CA GLU A 45 12.02 22.25 0.89
C GLU A 45 11.15 21.35 0.00
N ALA A 46 10.54 20.31 0.57
CA ALA A 46 9.63 19.43 -0.18
C ALA A 46 8.40 20.18 -0.71
N LEU A 47 7.86 21.14 0.04
CA LEU A 47 6.76 22.00 -0.45
C LEU A 47 7.22 22.92 -1.58
N TYR A 48 8.40 23.54 -1.44
CA TYR A 48 9.00 24.36 -2.50
C TYR A 48 9.22 23.54 -3.77
N GLN A 49 9.82 22.35 -3.63
CA GLN A 49 10.01 21.41 -4.73
C GLN A 49 8.66 21.01 -5.36
N ALA A 50 7.65 20.69 -4.56
CA ALA A 50 6.33 20.31 -5.07
C ALA A 50 5.67 21.43 -5.89
N LEU A 51 5.80 22.68 -5.45
CA LEU A 51 5.23 23.85 -6.14
C LEU A 51 6.00 24.24 -7.40
N THR A 52 7.30 23.93 -7.47
CA THR A 52 8.18 24.30 -8.59
C THR A 52 8.49 23.15 -9.55
N MET A 53 8.00 21.94 -9.26
CA MET A 53 8.26 20.74 -10.06
C MET A 53 7.75 20.91 -11.50
N PRO A 54 8.58 20.66 -12.53
CA PRO A 54 8.15 20.73 -13.93
C PRO A 54 7.01 19.74 -14.23
N GLU A 55 6.06 20.13 -15.08
CA GLU A 55 4.89 19.26 -15.41
C GLU A 55 5.30 17.87 -15.90
N ALA A 56 6.39 17.77 -16.67
CA ALA A 56 6.89 16.49 -17.18
C ALA A 56 7.26 15.52 -16.04
N GLU A 57 7.92 16.03 -14.99
CA GLU A 57 8.28 15.23 -13.82
C GLU A 57 7.05 14.86 -12.99
N GLN A 58 6.12 15.81 -12.80
CA GLN A 58 4.86 15.53 -12.09
C GLN A 58 4.10 14.37 -12.74
N ARG A 59 3.96 14.40 -14.07
CA ARG A 59 3.27 13.35 -14.84
C ARG A 59 3.97 12.00 -14.71
N GLU A 60 5.29 11.97 -14.76
CA GLU A 60 6.05 10.72 -14.61
C GLU A 60 5.83 10.08 -13.24
N ARG A 61 6.00 10.85 -12.17
CA ARG A 61 5.75 10.40 -10.79
C ARG A 61 4.30 9.94 -10.61
N MET A 62 3.34 10.70 -11.13
CA MET A 62 1.92 10.40 -11.02
C MET A 62 1.54 9.10 -11.74
N ARG A 63 2.03 8.87 -12.96
CA ARG A 63 1.81 7.62 -13.71
C ARG A 63 2.31 6.40 -12.94
N SER A 64 3.54 6.47 -12.42
CA SER A 64 4.13 5.39 -11.62
C SER A 64 3.26 5.08 -10.38
N MET A 65 2.84 6.10 -9.64
CA MET A 65 1.96 5.91 -8.48
C MET A 65 0.58 5.38 -8.86
N ARG A 66 -0.02 5.86 -9.95
CA ARG A 66 -1.32 5.36 -10.44
C ARG A 66 -1.26 3.89 -10.81
N ALA A 67 -0.21 3.45 -11.49
CA ALA A 67 0.00 2.03 -11.80
C ALA A 67 0.02 1.18 -10.51
N ARG A 68 0.73 1.64 -9.48
CA ARG A 68 0.75 0.97 -8.17
C ARG A 68 -0.62 0.93 -7.49
N VAL A 69 -1.34 2.05 -7.46
CA VAL A 69 -2.69 2.09 -6.86
C VAL A 69 -3.65 1.14 -7.58
N LYS A 70 -3.54 1.03 -8.92
CA LYS A 70 -4.33 0.11 -9.74
C LYS A 70 -4.02 -1.36 -9.40
N ASP A 71 -2.73 -1.71 -9.25
CA ASP A 71 -2.29 -3.08 -8.99
C ASP A 71 -2.58 -3.55 -7.56
N PHE A 72 -2.58 -2.64 -6.59
CA PHE A 72 -2.78 -2.89 -5.15
C PHE A 72 -4.09 -2.28 -4.65
N ASN A 73 -5.18 -2.60 -5.34
CA ASN A 73 -6.52 -2.11 -5.02
C ASN A 73 -7.25 -2.98 -3.96
N VAL A 74 -8.43 -2.51 -3.54
CA VAL A 74 -9.27 -3.14 -2.50
C VAL A 74 -9.69 -4.56 -2.86
N TYR A 75 -9.95 -4.85 -4.14
CA TYR A 75 -10.36 -6.18 -4.57
C TYR A 75 -9.24 -7.20 -4.38
N ARG A 76 -8.00 -6.82 -4.73
CA ARG A 76 -6.84 -7.67 -4.53
C ARG A 76 -6.55 -7.92 -3.05
N TRP A 77 -6.71 -6.90 -2.22
CA TRP A 77 -6.58 -7.03 -0.77
C TRP A 77 -7.64 -8.00 -0.20
N ALA A 78 -8.91 -7.82 -0.56
CA ALA A 78 -10.01 -8.68 -0.11
C ALA A 78 -9.81 -10.14 -0.57
N GLY A 79 -9.41 -10.35 -1.83
CA GLY A 79 -9.07 -11.67 -2.35
C GLY A 79 -7.95 -12.35 -1.56
N ARG A 80 -6.89 -11.61 -1.21
CA ARG A 80 -5.80 -12.14 -0.38
C ARG A 80 -6.27 -12.53 1.02
N MET A 81 -7.05 -11.67 1.68
CA MET A 81 -7.60 -11.97 3.00
C MET A 81 -8.46 -13.24 2.99
N LEU A 82 -9.33 -13.40 2.01
CA LEU A 82 -10.19 -14.58 1.88
C LEU A 82 -9.35 -15.85 1.65
N LEU A 83 -8.32 -15.78 0.80
CA LEU A 83 -7.40 -16.89 0.57
C LEU A 83 -6.64 -17.27 1.84
N ASP A 84 -6.17 -16.30 2.61
CA ASP A 84 -5.45 -16.55 3.86
C ASP A 84 -6.37 -17.16 4.92
N ALA A 85 -7.61 -16.67 5.04
CA ALA A 85 -8.62 -17.27 5.91
C ALA A 85 -8.95 -18.73 5.51
N ALA A 86 -9.10 -19.00 4.21
CA ALA A 86 -9.33 -20.36 3.72
C ALA A 86 -8.15 -21.32 4.03
N ARG A 87 -6.91 -20.83 3.93
CA ARG A 87 -5.70 -21.59 4.28
C ARG A 87 -5.64 -21.93 5.77
N LEU A 88 -5.98 -20.98 6.65
CA LEU A 88 -6.01 -21.21 8.10
C LEU A 88 -7.02 -22.31 8.45
N ARG A 89 -8.23 -22.23 7.91
CA ARG A 89 -9.28 -23.25 8.12
C ARG A 89 -8.85 -24.64 7.65
N GLN A 90 -8.16 -24.74 6.52
CA GLN A 90 -7.68 -26.03 6.02
C GLN A 90 -6.59 -26.61 6.93
N ARG A 91 -5.67 -25.78 7.45
CA ARG A 91 -4.64 -26.22 8.40
C ARG A 91 -5.27 -26.79 9.68
N GLU A 92 -6.22 -26.08 10.28
CA GLU A 92 -6.93 -26.54 11.48
C GLU A 92 -7.62 -27.90 11.28
N ARG A 93 -8.25 -28.10 10.11
CA ARG A 93 -8.92 -29.35 9.77
C ARG A 93 -7.95 -30.53 9.59
N ILE A 94 -6.75 -30.28 9.07
CA ILE A 94 -5.69 -31.30 8.95
C ILE A 94 -5.15 -31.64 10.34
N THR A 95 -4.84 -30.63 11.16
CA THR A 95 -4.33 -30.83 12.52
C THR A 95 -5.32 -31.58 13.41
N SER A 96 -6.62 -31.29 13.30
CA SER A 96 -7.65 -32.00 14.07
C SER A 96 -7.79 -33.47 13.65
N LYS A 97 -7.72 -33.77 12.35
CA LYS A 97 -7.70 -35.16 11.84
C LYS A 97 -6.49 -35.94 12.36
N ILE A 98 -5.29 -35.36 12.30
CA ILE A 98 -4.06 -35.99 12.81
C ILE A 98 -4.22 -36.31 14.31
N ARG A 99 -4.67 -35.34 15.12
CA ARG A 99 -4.92 -35.56 16.56
C ARG A 99 -5.96 -36.65 16.84
N SER A 100 -7.01 -36.75 16.02
CA SER A 100 -8.04 -37.78 16.18
C SER A 100 -7.53 -39.19 15.84
N GLN A 101 -6.67 -39.34 14.83
CA GLN A 101 -6.08 -40.62 14.46
C GLN A 101 -5.05 -41.12 15.47
N SER A 102 -4.20 -40.23 16.01
CA SER A 102 -3.21 -40.61 17.02
C SER A 102 -3.83 -41.10 18.33
N ARG A 103 -5.05 -40.66 18.66
CA ARG A 103 -5.82 -41.16 19.83
C ARG A 103 -6.47 -42.52 19.60
N GLY A 104 -6.70 -42.92 18.35
CA GLY A 104 -7.27 -44.21 17.99
C GLY A 104 -6.27 -45.38 18.00
N TRP A 105 -4.96 -45.09 17.94
CA TRP A 105 -3.90 -46.10 17.95
C TRP A 105 -3.41 -46.51 19.35
N LEU A 106 -3.85 -45.81 20.40
CA LEU A 106 -3.48 -46.07 21.81
C LEU A 106 -4.59 -46.84 22.58
N ARG A 107 -5.55 -47.42 21.86
CA ARG A 107 -6.58 -48.34 22.38
C ARG A 107 -6.47 -49.66 21.62
#